data_AF-A0A848UJI3-F1
#
_entry.id   AF-A0A848UJI3-F1
#
_cell.length_a   1.000
_cell.length_b   1.000
_cell.length_c   1.000
_cell.angle_alpha   90.00
_cell.angle_beta   90.00
_cell.angle_gamma   90.00
#
_symmetry.space_group_name_H-M   'P 1'
#
loop_
_entity.id
_entity.type
_entity.pdbx_description
1 polymer ?
#
loop_
_entity_poly.entity_id
_entity_poly.type
_entity_poly.pdbx_seq_one_letter_code
_entity_poly.pdbx_strand_id
1 'polypeptide(L)' 'MSDELTFKNPKVQHLRRLIGRRSARSEAGSFIVEGAVLIGEAVAAGYDVVAEFVAPGAEPISGAPAYVLA' A
#
# COMPACT_ATOMS: atom_id res chain seq x y z
N MET A 1 12.64 -10.50 -12.80
CA MET A 1 11.44 -11.30 -12.50
C MET A 1 10.30 -10.32 -12.37
N SER A 2 9.29 -10.43 -13.22
CA SER A 2 8.11 -9.57 -13.15
C SER A 2 7.36 -9.96 -11.87
N ASP A 3 7.40 -9.08 -10.88
CA ASP A 3 6.94 -9.37 -9.52
C ASP A 3 5.42 -9.20 -9.44
N GLU A 4 4.72 -10.05 -10.19
CA GLU A 4 3.28 -10.01 -10.40
C GLU A 4 2.55 -10.07 -9.04
N LEU A 5 1.64 -9.11 -8.79
CA LEU A 5 0.89 -9.01 -7.53
C LEU A 5 -0.27 -10.03 -7.45
N THR A 6 0.05 -11.31 -7.65
CA THR A 6 -0.89 -12.40 -7.45
C THR A 6 -1.31 -12.51 -5.97
N PHE A 7 -2.38 -13.25 -5.69
CA PHE A 7 -2.84 -13.48 -4.32
C PHE A 7 -1.72 -14.00 -3.39
N LYS A 8 -0.84 -14.88 -3.87
CA LYS A 8 0.25 -15.46 -3.06
C LYS A 8 1.46 -14.54 -2.90
N ASN A 9 1.47 -13.37 -3.55
CA ASN A 9 2.57 -12.42 -3.46
C ASN A 9 2.77 -11.97 -2.00
N PRO A 10 4.00 -11.99 -1.45
CA PRO A 10 4.27 -11.58 -0.08
C PRO A 10 3.78 -10.15 0.25
N LYS A 11 3.85 -9.22 -0.71
CA LYS A 11 3.37 -7.84 -0.56
C LYS A 11 1.85 -7.80 -0.38
N VAL A 12 1.13 -8.57 -1.20
CA VAL A 12 -0.34 -8.72 -1.10
C VAL A 12 -0.73 -9.39 0.22
N GLN A 13 -0.03 -10.44 0.63
CA GLN A 13 -0.27 -11.10 1.93
C GLN A 13 -0.02 -10.16 3.11
N HIS A 14 0.99 -9.30 3.02
CA HIS A 14 1.25 -8.27 4.02
C HIS A 14 0.09 -7.27 4.13
N LEU A 15 -0.42 -6.72 3.01
CA LEU A 15 -1.60 -5.85 3.01
C LEU A 15 -2.80 -6.50 3.69
N ARG A 16 -3.12 -7.74 3.30
CA ARG A 16 -4.24 -8.51 3.88
C ARG A 16 -4.10 -8.69 5.38
N ARG A 17 -2.87 -8.90 5.86
CA ARG A 17 -2.58 -9.02 7.30
C ARG A 17 -2.85 -7.71 8.03
N LEU A 18 -2.45 -6.56 7.47
CA LEU A 18 -2.72 -5.23 8.04
C LEU A 18 -4.22 -4.89 8.08
N ILE A 19 -4.97 -5.27 7.04
CA ILE A 19 -6.43 -5.11 6.98
C ILE A 19 -7.09 -5.92 8.09
N GLY A 20 -6.77 -7.22 8.19
CA GLY A 20 -7.50 -8.15 9.05
C GLY A 20 -7.13 -8.13 10.53
N ARG A 21 -6.00 -7.52 10.93
CA ARG A 21 -5.48 -7.63 12.30
C ARG A 21 -5.03 -6.29 12.87
N ARG A 22 -5.71 -5.82 13.92
CA ARG A 22 -5.30 -4.63 14.68
C ARG A 22 -3.89 -4.78 15.26
N SER A 23 -3.55 -5.94 15.85
CA SER A 23 -2.22 -6.18 16.39
C SER A 23 -1.13 -6.11 15.31
N ALA A 24 -1.41 -6.60 14.10
CA ALA A 24 -0.44 -6.53 13.00
C ALA A 24 -0.10 -5.10 12.59
N ARG A 25 -1.07 -4.17 12.66
CA ARG A 25 -0.81 -2.74 12.44
C ARG A 25 0.06 -2.14 13.54
N SER A 26 -0.25 -2.46 14.80
CA SER A 26 0.56 -2.01 15.94
C SER A 26 1.99 -2.57 15.90
N GLU A 27 2.16 -3.84 15.56
CA GLU A 27 3.47 -4.50 15.41
C GLU A 27 4.27 -3.94 14.24
N ALA A 28 3.62 -3.67 13.10
CA ALA A 28 4.28 -3.13 11.92
C ALA A 28 4.55 -1.61 12.00
N GLY A 29 3.87 -0.90 12.90
CA GLY A 29 3.90 0.56 12.93
C GLY A 29 3.26 1.21 11.70
N SER A 30 2.45 0.47 10.94
CA SER A 30 1.88 0.92 9.68
C SER A 30 0.41 0.50 9.51
N PHE A 31 -0.31 1.20 8.65
CA PHE A 31 -1.71 0.93 8.33
C PHE A 31 -1.98 1.25 6.86
N ILE A 32 -3.16 0.87 6.38
CA ILE A 32 -3.57 1.08 4.99
C ILE A 32 -4.41 2.36 4.87
N VAL A 33 -4.10 3.14 3.85
CA VAL A 33 -4.93 4.26 3.36
C VAL A 33 -5.38 3.91 1.95
N GLU A 34 -6.67 4.06 1.66
CA GLU A 34 -7.23 3.75 0.35
C GLU A 34 -7.86 4.99 -0.29
N GLY A 35 -7.64 5.17 -1.59
CA GLY A 35 -8.19 6.26 -2.39
C GLY A 35 -7.24 7.45 -2.55
N ALA A 36 -7.14 7.96 -3.78
CA ALA A 36 -6.17 8.99 -4.17
C ALA A 36 -6.24 10.26 -3.31
N VAL A 37 -7.45 10.68 -2.92
CA VAL A 37 -7.65 11.87 -2.06
C VAL A 37 -7.01 11.65 -0.68
N LEU A 38 -7.33 10.55 0.00
CA LEU A 38 -6.81 10.26 1.33
C LEU A 38 -5.30 10.00 1.33
N ILE A 39 -4.79 9.38 0.26
CA ILE A 39 -3.35 9.22 0.07
C ILE A 39 -2.69 10.60 -0.09
N GLY A 40 -3.27 11.50 -0.88
CA GLY A 40 -2.80 12.88 -1.02
C GLY A 40 -2.80 13.65 0.30
N GLU A 41 -3.84 13.49 1.11
CA GLU A 41 -3.90 14.07 2.45
C GLU A 41 -2.82 13.51 3.38
N ALA A 42 -2.58 12.19 3.35
CA ALA A 42 -1.52 11.57 4.15
C ALA A 42 -0.13 12.11 3.77
N VAL A 43 0.14 12.25 2.46
CA VAL A 43 1.38 12.85 1.95
C VAL A 43 1.50 14.31 2.40
N ALA A 44 0.44 15.11 2.23
CA ALA A 44 0.42 16.52 2.64
C ALA A 44 0.60 16.71 4.15
N ALA A 45 0.12 15.76 4.95
CA ALA A 45 0.30 15.74 6.41
C ALA A 45 1.68 15.21 6.85
N GLY A 46 2.56 14.83 5.92
CA GLY A 46 3.91 14.37 6.21
C GLY A 46 4.01 12.93 6.71
N TYR A 47 3.02 12.08 6.42
CA TYR A 47 3.14 10.66 6.69
C TYR A 47 4.18 10.02 5.76
N ASP A 48 4.96 9.09 6.31
CA ASP A 48 5.90 8.29 5.53
C ASP A 48 5.14 7.19 4.77
N VAL A 49 5.04 7.31 3.45
CA VAL A 49 4.40 6.31 2.61
C VAL A 49 5.45 5.28 2.18
N VAL A 50 5.32 4.07 2.68
CA VAL A 50 6.32 3.01 2.49
C VAL A 50 6.15 2.23 1.18
N ALA A 51 4.92 2.17 0.64
CA ALA A 51 4.58 1.48 -0.60
C ALA A 51 3.19 1.91 -1.09
N GLU A 52 3.01 1.97 -2.41
CA GLU A 52 1.72 2.25 -3.05
C GLU A 52 1.33 1.12 -3.99
N PHE A 53 0.05 0.75 -3.99
CA PHE A 53 -0.49 -0.34 -4.80
C PHE A 53 -1.54 0.24 -5.74
N VAL A 54 -1.26 0.19 -7.04
CA VAL A 54 -2.04 0.91 -8.06
C VAL A 54 -2.70 -0.08 -9.03
N ALA A 55 -3.90 0.24 -9.46
CA ALA A 55 -4.55 -0.48 -10.56
C ALA A 55 -3.81 -0.23 -11.88
N PRO A 56 -3.93 -1.12 -12.88
CA PRO A 56 -3.40 -0.87 -14.23
C PRO A 56 -3.89 0.48 -14.78
N GLY A 57 -2.95 1.32 -15.23
CA GLY A 57 -3.25 2.64 -15.80
C GLY A 57 -3.56 3.74 -14.78
N ALA A 58 -3.46 3.47 -13.47
CA ALA A 58 -3.53 4.49 -12.44
C ALA A 58 -2.13 5.02 -12.09
N GLU A 59 -2.06 6.30 -11.75
CA GLU A 59 -0.83 6.97 -11.33
C GLU A 59 -0.69 6.96 -9.79
N PRO A 60 0.51 6.68 -9.25
CA PRO A 60 0.77 6.78 -7.82
C PRO A 60 0.82 8.24 -7.36
N ILE A 61 0.47 8.48 -6.08
CA ILE A 61 0.38 9.82 -5.47
C ILE A 61 1.61 10.15 -4.61
N SER A 62 2.20 9.15 -3.96
CA SER A 62 3.08 9.35 -2.79
C SER A 62 4.58 9.42 -3.07
N GLY A 63 5.02 9.12 -4.30
CA GLY A 63 6.44 9.01 -4.66
C GLY A 63 7.16 7.79 -4.06
N ALA A 64 6.47 7.00 -3.25
CA ALA A 64 6.95 5.73 -2.71
C ALA A 64 7.07 4.66 -3.82
N PRO A 65 7.74 3.51 -3.55
CA PRO A 65 7.70 2.38 -4.45
C PRO A 65 6.26 1.98 -4.82
N ALA A 66 5.93 2.10 -6.11
CA ALA A 66 4.61 1.79 -6.63
C ALA A 66 4.61 0.39 -7.28
N TYR A 67 3.60 -0.41 -6.94
CA TYR A 67 3.41 -1.75 -7.47
C TYR A 67 2.08 -1.83 -8.23
N VAL A 68 2.16 -2.05 -9.53
CA VAL A 68 0.98 -2.20 -10.39
C VAL A 68 0.38 -3.58 -10.20
N LEU A 69 -0.92 -3.64 -9.94
CA LEU A 69 -1.67 -4.89 -9.90
C LEU A 69 -1.66 -5.54 -11.28
N ALA A 70 -1.56 -6.87 -11.30
CA ALA A 70 -1.60 -7.65 -12.53
C ALA A 70 -3.03 -7.91 -13.00
#